data_AF-A0A4Y7QA85-F1
#
_entry.id   AF-A0A4Y7QA85-F1
#
_cell.length_a   1.000
_cell.length_b   1.000
_cell.length_c   1.000
_cell.angle_alpha   90.00
_cell.angle_beta   90.00
_cell.angle_gamma   90.00
#
_symmetry.space_group_name_H-M   'P 1'
#
loop_
_entity.id
_entity.type
_entity.pdbx_description
1 polymer ?
#
loop_
_entity_poly.entity_id
_entity_poly.type
_entity_poly.pdbx_seq_one_letter_code
_entity_poly.pdbx_strand_id
1 'polypeptide(L)'
;MPSTKPHLPKNVLKKLLELPMMKGSLSATMTDNFDRVRLAIIKHDLGIDGLVDFEVPGPLPDGGKRTCLEFAALTGDLILAYEMIRLGATIETKDSDSQTAVHLAYQRYFQYRKASRMFSKFVHSAHDVPPAGYRCREIARVLVEQHASLDVGADEDPPKLTILHLACAALDWEFIELLLHHGARDTPDQNGRLITQYMTQEQRDRYNHIISTAPTERPPRTCPCWSGKTLAECHAKHRQPYPAEFLCLCGSGKTFKRCCLPRNRSREEFWNADEEWIQSEDTVTIPLHVPEAAREAFDSIFPSGEPGSSIHVPFNSEVQKTFDRILDEDLLSQVDSVVQRNLIDPAFAYAVKSVGWVPKPLGGPVYSKTQMEFRAGLFNDFVDEYIGQGTDKRPKLEIERAAKMRPSCGALYKVCEAKQCDLQEGGDIAPFKRCGKCRLTFYCSSDCQKADWKHHKKICGSHGQVELPLPSQQAFERYIMNPYLKSAKGSKMMESLEWD
;
A
#
# COMPACT_ATOMS: atom_id res chain seq x y z
N MET A 1 3.90 22.77 4.00
CA MET A 1 3.11 21.78 3.23
C MET A 1 1.97 21.31 4.14
N PRO A 2 0.82 20.82 3.63
CA PRO A 2 -0.19 20.25 4.52
C PRO A 2 0.41 19.05 5.25
N SER A 3 0.17 18.95 6.57
CA SER A 3 0.73 17.88 7.39
C SER A 3 0.37 16.50 6.84
N THR A 4 1.36 15.61 6.74
CA THR A 4 1.18 14.31 6.10
C THR A 4 0.54 13.26 7.02
N LYS A 5 0.49 13.55 8.32
CA LYS A 5 0.04 12.68 9.42
C LYS A 5 0.83 11.36 9.50
N PRO A 6 0.96 10.78 10.70
CA PRO A 6 1.61 9.48 10.83
C PRO A 6 0.85 8.39 10.05
N HIS A 7 1.59 7.46 9.44
CA HIS A 7 1.08 6.22 8.83
C HIS A 7 0.62 5.21 9.89
N LEU A 8 -0.29 5.66 10.77
CA LEU A 8 -0.89 4.88 11.84
C LEU A 8 -2.41 5.00 11.81
N PRO A 9 -3.15 3.92 12.14
CA PRO A 9 -4.59 4.01 12.30
C PRO A 9 -4.98 5.09 13.32
N LYS A 10 -6.01 5.89 13.02
CA LYS A 10 -6.44 7.03 13.86
C LYS A 10 -6.78 6.62 15.30
N ASN A 11 -7.38 5.45 15.47
CA ASN A 11 -7.71 4.87 16.77
C ASN A 11 -6.46 4.48 17.57
N VAL A 12 -5.43 3.94 16.90
CA VAL A 12 -4.14 3.60 17.54
C VAL A 12 -3.43 4.87 17.99
N LEU A 13 -3.32 5.86 17.11
CA LEU A 13 -2.70 7.14 17.42
C LEU A 13 -3.39 7.84 18.60
N LYS A 14 -4.73 7.82 18.63
CA LYS A 14 -5.51 8.36 19.75
C LYS A 14 -5.19 7.64 21.07
N LYS A 15 -5.20 6.30 21.08
CA LYS A 15 -4.87 5.50 22.27
C LYS A 15 -3.46 5.78 22.78
N LEU A 16 -2.47 5.90 21.88
CA LEU A 16 -1.09 6.23 22.27
C LEU A 16 -1.02 7.59 22.94
N LEU A 17 -1.67 8.62 22.38
CA LEU A 17 -1.67 9.97 22.94
C LEU A 17 -2.39 10.07 24.31
N GLU A 18 -3.29 9.14 24.63
CA GLU A 18 -4.01 9.07 25.92
C GLU A 18 -3.16 8.43 27.05
N LEU A 19 -2.01 7.83 26.73
CA LEU A 19 -1.14 7.21 27.74
C LEU A 19 -0.57 8.26 28.71
N PRO A 20 -0.54 8.00 30.04
CA PRO A 20 -0.05 8.95 31.04
C PRO A 20 1.36 9.49 30.75
N MET A 21 2.25 8.62 30.25
CA MET A 21 3.65 8.95 29.90
C MET A 21 3.80 9.84 28.66
N MET A 22 2.73 10.06 27.91
CA MET A 22 2.70 10.92 26.70
C MET A 22 2.26 12.35 27.01
N LYS A 23 1.85 12.66 28.24
CA LYS A 23 1.45 14.02 28.61
C LYS A 23 2.63 14.99 28.44
N GLY A 24 2.45 15.98 27.55
CA GLY A 24 3.47 16.99 27.24
C GLY A 24 4.61 16.50 26.35
N SER A 25 4.54 15.28 25.81
CA SER A 25 5.51 14.83 24.80
C SER A 25 5.15 15.37 23.42
N LEU A 26 6.18 15.67 22.64
CA LEU A 26 6.07 15.99 21.21
C LEU A 26 6.73 14.85 20.45
N SER A 27 6.07 14.39 19.39
CA SER A 27 6.63 13.40 18.47
C SER A 27 7.18 14.09 17.23
N ALA A 28 8.35 13.67 16.77
CA ALA A 28 8.94 14.12 15.52
C ALA A 28 7.97 13.91 14.35
N THR A 29 7.17 12.84 14.38
CA THR A 29 6.18 12.49 13.35
C THR A 29 5.15 13.58 13.05
N MET A 30 4.94 14.50 14.01
CA MET A 30 3.97 15.59 13.92
C MET A 30 4.61 16.92 13.47
N THR A 31 5.90 16.93 13.15
CA THR A 31 6.64 18.12 12.74
C THR A 31 6.69 18.25 11.22
N ASP A 32 6.72 19.49 10.74
CA ASP A 32 6.90 19.80 9.31
C ASP A 32 8.22 19.25 8.75
N ASN A 33 9.25 19.14 9.59
CA ASN A 33 10.53 18.55 9.19
C ASN A 33 10.36 17.06 8.86
N PHE A 34 9.68 16.32 9.74
CA PHE A 34 9.48 14.89 9.52
C PHE A 34 8.47 14.60 8.42
N ASP A 35 7.53 15.50 8.13
CA ASP A 35 6.68 15.37 6.93
C ASP A 35 7.51 15.27 5.63
N ARG A 36 8.66 15.97 5.56
CA ARG A 36 9.58 15.87 4.42
C ARG A 36 10.30 14.53 4.40
N VAL A 37 10.80 14.08 5.55
CA VAL A 37 11.46 12.77 5.72
C VAL A 37 10.50 11.66 5.30
N ARG A 38 9.26 11.69 5.79
CA ARG A 38 8.22 10.73 5.43
C ARG A 38 7.94 10.71 3.94
N LEU A 39 7.82 11.88 3.29
CA LEU A 39 7.62 11.93 1.84
C LEU A 39 8.81 11.38 1.07
N ALA A 40 10.05 11.62 1.53
CA ALA A 40 11.24 11.08 0.91
C ALA A 40 11.29 9.54 1.03
N ILE A 41 10.95 8.99 2.19
CA ILE A 41 10.81 7.54 2.40
C ILE A 41 9.78 6.94 1.44
N ILE A 42 8.60 7.54 1.34
CA ILE A 42 7.50 7.06 0.49
C ILE A 42 7.83 7.15 -1.01
N LYS A 43 8.71 8.08 -1.39
CA LYS A 43 9.21 8.23 -2.76
C LYS A 43 10.43 7.36 -3.06
N HIS A 44 10.99 6.69 -2.06
CA HIS A 44 12.28 6.01 -2.13
C HIS A 44 13.46 6.96 -2.42
N ASP A 45 13.30 8.27 -2.20
CA ASP A 45 14.39 9.26 -2.24
C ASP A 45 15.32 9.09 -1.02
N LEU A 46 14.79 8.52 0.07
CA LEU A 46 15.50 8.17 1.28
C LEU A 46 15.11 6.74 1.67
N GLY A 47 16.09 5.86 1.90
CA GLY A 47 15.81 4.52 2.43
C GLY A 47 15.18 4.61 3.83
N ILE A 48 14.35 3.63 4.21
CA ILE A 48 13.68 3.63 5.52
C ILE A 48 14.67 3.65 6.70
N ASP A 49 15.81 2.97 6.55
CA ASP A 49 16.93 2.97 7.50
C ASP A 49 18.00 4.01 7.14
N GLY A 50 17.65 4.99 6.30
CA GLY A 50 18.54 6.10 5.97
C GLY A 50 18.85 6.94 7.20
N LEU A 51 20.12 7.32 7.36
CA LEU A 51 20.58 8.11 8.50
C LEU A 51 20.09 9.56 8.38
N VAL A 52 19.22 9.97 9.30
CA VAL A 52 18.62 11.31 9.34
C VAL A 52 19.32 12.15 10.41
N ASP A 53 19.55 13.41 10.08
CA ASP A 53 19.98 14.42 11.04
C ASP A 53 18.74 15.06 11.67
N PHE A 54 18.48 14.72 12.93
CA PHE A 54 17.33 15.24 13.66
C PHE A 54 17.74 16.51 14.42
N GLU A 55 17.15 17.65 14.06
CA GLU A 55 17.24 18.88 14.84
C GLU A 55 16.42 18.72 16.15
N VAL A 56 17.00 18.10 17.17
CA VAL A 56 16.39 17.98 18.50
C VAL A 56 16.92 19.04 19.46
N PRO A 57 16.08 19.58 20.35
CA PRO A 57 16.54 20.44 21.44
C PRO A 57 17.39 19.64 22.45
N GLY A 58 18.68 19.96 22.51
CA GLY A 58 19.65 19.36 23.43
C GLY A 58 20.60 18.38 22.74
N PRO A 59 21.79 18.12 23.33
CA PRO A 59 22.74 17.20 22.74
C PRO A 59 22.14 15.78 22.73
N LEU A 60 22.02 15.20 21.53
CA LEU A 60 22.00 13.74 21.40
C LEU A 60 23.27 13.21 22.09
N PRO A 61 23.21 12.11 22.85
CA PRO A 61 24.35 11.61 23.62
C PRO A 61 25.67 11.56 22.82
N ASP A 62 25.59 11.31 21.50
CA ASP A 62 26.75 11.05 20.65
C ASP A 62 26.77 11.88 19.34
N GLY A 63 25.87 12.85 19.17
CA GLY A 63 25.91 13.84 18.06
C GLY A 63 25.87 13.31 16.61
N GLY A 64 25.53 12.03 16.40
CA GLY A 64 25.58 11.38 15.08
C GLY A 64 24.23 11.28 14.35
N LYS A 65 24.29 11.10 13.02
CA LYS A 65 23.14 10.71 12.21
C LYS A 65 22.71 9.29 12.62
N ARG A 66 21.40 9.05 12.72
CA ARG A 66 20.83 7.76 13.16
C ARG A 66 19.65 7.37 12.30
N THR A 67 19.27 6.10 12.34
CA THR A 67 17.99 5.69 11.73
C THR A 67 16.83 6.32 12.51
N CYS A 68 15.67 6.44 11.87
CA CYS A 68 14.49 6.97 12.54
C CYS A 68 14.06 6.09 13.74
N LEU A 69 14.26 4.77 13.66
CA LEU A 69 13.92 3.83 14.73
C LEU A 69 14.88 3.92 15.92
N GLU A 70 16.19 4.05 15.68
CA GLU A 70 17.18 4.30 16.72
C GLU A 70 16.92 5.63 17.46
N PHE A 71 16.63 6.68 16.69
CA PHE A 71 16.28 7.98 17.25
C PHE A 71 15.03 7.89 18.14
N ALA A 72 14.00 7.16 17.70
CA ALA A 72 12.80 6.91 18.49
C ALA A 72 13.12 6.17 19.80
N ALA A 73 13.94 5.11 19.74
CA ALA A 73 14.39 4.34 20.89
C ALA A 73 15.13 5.18 21.93
N LEU A 74 16.04 6.05 21.50
CA LEU A 74 16.88 6.89 22.36
C LEU A 74 16.11 8.04 23.03
N THR A 75 15.16 8.63 22.30
CA THR A 75 14.40 9.80 22.79
C THR A 75 13.08 9.42 23.48
N GLY A 76 12.65 8.16 23.32
CA GLY A 76 11.34 7.71 23.78
C GLY A 76 10.21 8.27 22.92
N ASP A 77 10.43 8.48 21.61
CA ASP A 77 9.38 8.89 20.67
C ASP A 77 8.55 7.67 20.25
N LEU A 78 7.57 7.32 21.07
CA LEU A 78 6.74 6.13 20.90
C LEU A 78 5.96 6.13 19.57
N ILE A 79 5.46 7.29 19.13
CA ILE A 79 4.67 7.39 17.89
C ILE A 79 5.58 7.17 16.67
N LEU A 80 6.79 7.73 16.71
CA LEU A 80 7.78 7.49 15.67
C LEU A 80 8.16 6.01 15.57
N ALA A 81 8.42 5.34 16.69
CA ALA A 81 8.73 3.91 16.69
C ALA A 81 7.62 3.08 16.03
N TYR A 82 6.36 3.33 16.39
CA TYR A 82 5.21 2.64 15.79
C TYR A 82 5.11 2.87 14.28
N GLU A 83 5.35 4.10 13.84
CA GLU A 83 5.30 4.46 12.43
C GLU A 83 6.45 3.81 11.64
N MET A 84 7.68 3.81 12.18
CA MET A 84 8.84 3.22 11.51
C MET A 84 8.71 1.70 11.36
N ILE A 85 8.28 1.01 12.42
CA ILE A 85 7.98 -0.43 12.36
C ILE A 85 6.91 -0.71 11.30
N ARG A 86 5.86 0.13 11.21
CA ARG A 86 4.80 -0.03 10.21
C ARG A 86 5.29 0.17 8.78
N LEU A 87 6.22 1.09 8.58
CA LEU A 87 6.83 1.40 7.28
C LEU A 87 7.94 0.42 6.88
N GLY A 88 8.27 -0.55 7.73
CA GLY A 88 9.26 -1.58 7.45
C GLY A 88 10.70 -1.20 7.82
N ALA A 89 10.90 -0.37 8.85
CA ALA A 89 12.24 -0.15 9.38
C ALA A 89 12.83 -1.45 9.92
N THR A 90 14.10 -1.70 9.61
CA THR A 90 14.76 -2.95 9.99
C THR A 90 15.03 -2.95 11.50
N ILE A 91 14.36 -3.85 12.21
CA ILE A 91 14.42 -3.97 13.68
C ILE A 91 15.83 -4.32 14.16
N GLU A 92 16.57 -5.07 13.32
CA GLU A 92 17.90 -5.61 13.63
C GLU A 92 19.04 -4.67 13.21
N THR A 93 18.75 -3.46 12.74
CA THR A 93 19.79 -2.47 12.44
C THR A 93 20.62 -2.21 13.69
N LYS A 94 21.93 -2.31 13.52
CA LYS A 94 22.92 -2.08 14.58
C LYS A 94 23.55 -0.71 14.41
N ASP A 95 23.68 0.01 15.51
CA ASP A 95 24.42 1.27 15.52
C ASP A 95 25.94 1.04 15.59
N SER A 96 26.71 2.12 15.76
CA SER A 96 28.17 2.07 15.83
C SER A 96 28.73 1.24 16.99
N ASP A 97 27.93 1.00 18.04
CA ASP A 97 28.30 0.18 19.20
C ASP A 97 27.81 -1.28 19.06
N SER A 98 27.34 -1.64 17.87
CA SER A 98 26.67 -2.92 17.55
C SER A 98 25.35 -3.14 18.31
N GLN A 99 24.68 -2.08 18.75
CA GLN A 99 23.43 -2.18 19.51
C GLN A 99 22.21 -2.06 18.59
N THR A 100 21.20 -2.90 18.81
CA THR A 100 19.91 -2.76 18.12
C THR A 100 18.99 -1.79 18.84
N ALA A 101 17.90 -1.36 18.18
CA ALA A 101 16.95 -0.41 18.74
C ALA A 101 16.36 -0.88 20.10
N VAL A 102 16.16 -2.19 20.31
CA VAL A 102 15.66 -2.73 21.60
C VAL A 102 16.69 -2.56 22.71
N HIS A 103 17.98 -2.75 22.40
CA HIS A 103 19.09 -2.55 23.34
C HIS A 103 19.20 -1.07 23.73
N LEU A 104 19.19 -0.18 22.74
CA LEU A 104 19.25 1.27 22.95
C LEU A 104 18.09 1.77 23.81
N ALA A 105 16.85 1.36 23.50
CA ALA A 105 15.66 1.76 24.24
C ALA A 105 15.73 1.32 25.71
N TYR A 106 16.06 0.04 25.97
CA TYR A 106 16.08 -0.46 27.34
C TYR A 106 17.27 0.09 28.14
N GLN A 107 18.45 0.22 27.53
CA GLN A 107 19.61 0.86 28.16
C GLN A 107 19.30 2.30 28.56
N ARG A 108 18.57 3.05 27.73
CA ARG A 108 18.16 4.41 28.05
C ARG A 108 17.21 4.45 29.24
N TYR A 109 16.22 3.55 29.29
CA TYR A 109 15.37 3.39 30.46
C TYR A 109 16.17 3.05 31.73
N PHE A 110 17.13 2.12 31.64
CA PHE A 110 17.99 1.75 32.76
C PHE A 110 18.81 2.95 33.29
N GLN A 111 19.35 3.78 32.40
CA GLN A 111 20.04 5.01 32.76
C GLN A 111 19.13 5.99 33.51
N TYR A 112 17.90 6.22 33.01
CA TYR A 112 16.92 7.07 33.70
C TYR A 112 16.56 6.53 35.09
N ARG A 113 16.38 5.21 35.22
CA ARG A 113 16.08 4.55 36.49
C ARG A 113 17.25 4.69 37.49
N LYS A 114 18.49 4.49 37.03
CA LYS A 114 19.70 4.68 37.86
C LYS A 114 19.83 6.12 38.33
N ALA A 115 19.63 7.09 37.44
CA ALA A 115 19.65 8.51 37.78
C ALA A 115 18.57 8.86 38.81
N SER A 116 17.32 8.41 38.59
CA SER A 116 16.21 8.67 39.52
C SER A 116 16.48 8.09 40.91
N ARG A 117 17.03 6.88 41.00
CA ARG A 117 17.45 6.29 42.28
C ARG A 117 18.57 7.09 42.97
N MET A 118 19.50 7.64 42.18
CA MET A 118 20.55 8.50 42.72
C MET A 118 19.95 9.80 43.27
N PHE A 119 19.11 10.49 42.50
CA PHE A 119 18.45 11.73 42.94
C PHE A 119 17.48 11.53 44.10
N SER A 120 16.74 10.41 44.15
CA SER A 120 15.87 10.03 45.26
C SER A 120 16.59 9.97 46.60
N LYS A 121 17.87 9.55 46.62
CA LYS A 121 18.68 9.58 47.84
C LYS A 121 18.99 10.99 48.33
N PHE A 122 18.94 11.99 47.45
CA PHE A 122 19.23 13.39 47.76
C PHE A 122 17.96 14.24 47.87
N VAL A 123 16.85 13.82 47.27
CA VAL A 123 15.57 14.54 47.21
C VAL A 123 14.42 13.54 47.42
N HIS A 124 13.72 13.66 48.55
CA HIS A 124 12.64 12.76 49.00
C HIS A 124 11.40 12.72 48.09
N SER A 125 11.36 13.51 47.01
CA SER A 125 10.25 13.57 46.03
C SER A 125 10.63 13.11 44.62
N ALA A 126 11.89 12.74 44.37
CA ALA A 126 12.40 12.37 43.04
C ALA A 126 12.40 10.85 42.81
N HIS A 127 11.31 10.18 43.20
CA HIS A 127 11.24 8.71 43.20
C HIS A 127 10.89 8.10 41.83
N ASP A 128 10.27 8.86 40.92
CA ASP A 128 9.75 8.31 39.67
C ASP A 128 10.69 8.55 38.48
N VAL A 129 10.80 7.51 37.65
CA VAL A 129 11.48 7.60 36.35
C VAL A 129 10.78 8.69 35.52
N PRO A 130 11.52 9.58 34.82
CA PRO A 130 10.87 10.59 33.99
C PRO A 130 10.02 9.92 32.90
N PRO A 131 8.93 10.56 32.43
CA PRO A 131 8.06 10.01 31.40
C PRO A 131 8.79 9.49 30.14
N ALA A 132 9.91 10.13 29.77
CA ALA A 132 10.76 9.68 28.68
C ALA A 132 11.34 8.27 28.91
N GLY A 133 11.76 7.94 30.13
CA GLY A 133 12.26 6.61 30.46
C GLY A 133 11.18 5.54 30.35
N TYR A 134 9.95 5.82 30.81
CA TYR A 134 8.84 4.89 30.61
C TYR A 134 8.54 4.67 29.12
N ARG A 135 8.56 5.74 28.30
CA ARG A 135 8.41 5.59 26.84
C ARG A 135 9.52 4.75 26.22
N CYS A 136 10.78 4.90 26.63
CA CYS A 136 11.86 4.02 26.18
C CYS A 136 11.60 2.55 26.54
N ARG A 137 11.15 2.25 27.77
CA ARG A 137 10.77 0.87 28.16
C ARG A 137 9.63 0.32 27.31
N GLU A 138 8.64 1.14 26.99
CA GLU A 138 7.51 0.75 26.13
C GLU A 138 7.95 0.46 24.69
N ILE A 139 8.87 1.27 24.13
CA ILE A 139 9.46 0.99 22.81
C ILE A 139 10.19 -0.35 22.85
N ALA A 140 10.97 -0.61 23.90
CA ALA A 140 11.64 -1.91 24.07
C ALA A 140 10.63 -3.07 24.13
N ARG A 141 9.51 -2.92 24.86
CA ARG A 141 8.43 -3.93 24.88
C ARG A 141 7.91 -4.20 23.47
N VAL A 142 7.56 -3.14 22.73
CA VAL A 142 7.00 -3.27 21.39
C VAL A 142 7.98 -3.95 20.44
N LEU A 143 9.28 -3.66 20.53
CA LEU A 143 10.29 -4.33 19.72
C LEU A 143 10.42 -5.82 20.05
N VAL A 144 10.31 -6.21 21.33
CA VAL A 144 10.25 -7.62 21.75
C VAL A 144 9.01 -8.32 21.16
N GLU A 145 7.84 -7.68 21.22
CA GLU A 145 6.59 -8.18 20.61
C GLU A 145 6.66 -8.25 19.08
N GLN A 146 7.53 -7.43 18.47
CA GLN A 146 7.88 -7.45 17.05
C GLN A 146 9.01 -8.42 16.72
N HIS A 147 9.36 -9.30 17.65
CA HIS A 147 10.30 -10.40 17.50
C HIS A 147 11.77 -9.99 17.36
N ALA A 148 12.17 -8.81 17.86
CA ALA A 148 13.57 -8.39 17.90
C ALA A 148 14.50 -9.42 18.57
N SER A 149 15.77 -9.49 18.13
CA SER A 149 16.79 -10.33 18.75
C SER A 149 17.12 -9.85 20.17
N LEU A 150 17.10 -10.78 21.14
CA LEU A 150 17.24 -10.45 22.56
C LEU A 150 18.68 -10.66 23.09
N ASP A 151 19.49 -11.45 22.39
CA ASP A 151 20.83 -11.87 22.83
C ASP A 151 21.95 -11.17 22.02
N VAL A 152 21.72 -9.93 21.57
CA VAL A 152 22.71 -9.21 20.76
C VAL A 152 23.99 -8.99 21.58
N GLY A 153 25.12 -9.39 21.00
CA GLY A 153 26.42 -9.26 21.64
C GLY A 153 26.77 -10.35 22.66
N ALA A 154 25.87 -11.31 22.93
CA ALA A 154 26.14 -12.41 23.87
C ALA A 154 27.24 -13.36 23.39
N ASP A 155 27.36 -13.52 22.06
CA ASP A 155 28.32 -14.41 21.41
C ASP A 155 29.56 -13.65 20.88
N GLU A 156 29.73 -12.37 21.24
CA GLU A 156 30.93 -11.57 20.93
C GLU A 156 32.09 -11.90 21.90
N ASP A 157 33.33 -11.57 21.52
CA ASP A 157 34.53 -11.75 22.36
C ASP A 157 35.24 -10.39 22.60
N PRO A 158 35.17 -9.81 23.82
CA PRO A 158 34.45 -10.31 24.99
C PRO A 158 32.92 -10.12 24.87
N PRO A 159 32.11 -10.94 25.57
CA PRO A 159 30.66 -10.87 25.48
C PRO A 159 30.13 -9.55 26.06
N LYS A 160 29.16 -8.96 25.36
CA LYS A 160 28.49 -7.72 25.78
C LYS A 160 27.27 -8.01 26.66
N LEU A 161 26.88 -7.03 27.47
CA LEU A 161 25.67 -7.12 28.28
C LEU A 161 24.41 -7.12 27.40
N THR A 162 23.63 -8.20 27.47
CA THR A 162 22.32 -8.30 26.81
C THR A 162 21.25 -7.48 27.54
N ILE A 163 20.10 -7.26 26.90
CA ILE A 163 18.94 -6.61 27.56
C ILE A 163 18.46 -7.37 28.81
N LEU A 164 18.60 -8.70 28.85
CA LEU A 164 18.24 -9.49 30.04
C LEU A 164 19.14 -9.18 31.23
N HIS A 165 20.44 -8.98 31.00
CA HIS A 165 21.37 -8.51 32.04
C HIS A 165 20.93 -7.16 32.61
N LEU A 166 20.57 -6.20 31.74
CA LEU A 166 20.11 -4.88 32.15
C LEU A 166 18.79 -4.95 32.94
N ALA A 167 17.84 -5.79 32.53
CA ALA A 167 16.55 -5.96 33.19
C ALA A 167 16.69 -6.58 34.58
N CYS A 168 17.55 -7.59 34.72
CA CYS A 168 17.89 -8.20 36.00
C CYS A 168 18.61 -7.22 36.94
N ALA A 169 19.55 -6.43 36.43
CA ALA A 169 20.19 -5.36 37.21
C ALA A 169 19.20 -4.27 37.64
N ALA A 170 18.14 -4.04 36.86
CA ALA A 170 17.06 -3.11 37.19
C ALA A 170 16.06 -3.66 38.22
N LEU A 171 16.02 -4.99 38.42
CA LEU A 171 14.95 -5.71 39.13
C LEU A 171 13.56 -5.44 38.50
N ASP A 172 13.50 -5.37 37.17
CA ASP A 172 12.27 -5.14 36.42
C ASP A 172 11.60 -6.48 36.06
N TRP A 173 10.97 -7.10 37.06
CA TRP A 173 10.47 -8.47 36.95
C TRP A 173 9.43 -8.69 35.85
N GLU A 174 8.58 -7.69 35.57
CA GLU A 174 7.62 -7.77 34.46
C GLU A 174 8.33 -7.82 33.10
N PHE A 175 9.42 -7.06 32.94
CA PHE A 175 10.19 -7.07 31.71
C PHE A 175 11.09 -8.31 31.61
N ILE A 176 11.61 -8.81 32.72
CA ILE A 176 12.33 -10.09 32.79
C ILE A 176 11.41 -11.22 32.33
N GLU A 177 10.17 -11.26 32.82
CA GLU A 177 9.16 -12.22 32.41
C GLU A 177 8.89 -12.16 30.91
N LEU A 178 8.66 -10.96 30.37
CA LEU A 178 8.50 -10.74 28.93
C LEU A 178 9.68 -11.27 28.12
N LEU A 179 10.92 -10.93 28.50
CA LEU A 179 12.13 -11.36 27.78
C LEU A 179 12.28 -12.88 27.78
N LEU A 180 12.11 -13.52 28.93
CA LEU A 180 12.21 -14.97 29.05
C LEU A 180 11.09 -15.68 28.28
N HIS A 181 9.86 -15.17 28.32
CA HIS A 181 8.75 -15.71 27.54
C HIS A 181 8.96 -15.57 26.04
N HIS A 182 9.69 -14.54 25.61
CA HIS A 182 10.09 -14.35 24.22
C HIS A 182 11.42 -15.03 23.84
N GLY A 183 11.99 -15.86 24.73
CA GLY A 183 13.13 -16.74 24.42
C GLY A 183 14.52 -16.15 24.67
N ALA A 184 14.65 -15.11 25.51
CA ALA A 184 15.98 -14.59 25.90
C ALA A 184 16.81 -15.65 26.65
N ARG A 185 18.11 -15.75 26.34
CA ARG A 185 19.02 -16.74 26.96
C ARG A 185 19.75 -16.14 28.17
N ASP A 186 19.90 -16.94 29.23
CA ASP A 186 20.83 -16.63 30.33
C ASP A 186 22.26 -16.91 29.85
N THR A 187 22.92 -15.84 29.38
CA THR A 187 24.25 -15.88 28.78
C THR A 187 25.28 -15.29 29.75
N PRO A 188 26.56 -15.71 29.70
CA PRO A 188 27.60 -15.13 30.56
C PRO A 188 27.86 -13.66 30.22
N ASP A 189 28.15 -12.86 31.24
CA ASP A 189 28.64 -11.48 31.07
C ASP A 189 30.12 -11.44 30.64
N GLN A 190 30.66 -10.22 30.47
CA GLN A 190 32.07 -9.97 30.18
C GLN A 190 33.08 -10.59 31.18
N ASN A 191 32.63 -11.01 32.37
CA ASN A 191 33.45 -11.67 33.39
C ASN A 191 33.25 -13.21 33.39
N GLY A 192 32.49 -13.75 32.42
CA GLY A 192 32.14 -15.17 32.35
C GLY A 192 31.12 -15.61 33.40
N ARG A 193 30.38 -14.68 34.02
CA ARG A 193 29.40 -15.00 35.07
C ARG A 193 27.97 -14.93 34.55
N LEU A 194 27.15 -15.93 34.90
CA LEU A 194 25.72 -15.92 34.61
C LEU A 194 24.97 -14.93 35.50
N ILE A 195 23.83 -14.44 35.03
CA ILE A 195 23.01 -13.44 35.73
C ILE A 195 22.60 -13.95 37.12
N THR A 196 22.21 -15.22 37.20
CA THR A 196 21.76 -15.89 38.42
C THR A 196 22.80 -15.91 39.55
N GLN A 197 24.10 -15.77 39.21
CA GLN A 197 25.18 -15.73 40.19
C GLN A 197 25.22 -14.41 40.98
N TYR A 198 24.65 -13.33 40.44
CA TYR A 198 24.57 -12.03 41.10
C TYR A 198 23.30 -11.84 41.94
N MET A 199 22.35 -12.77 41.84
CA MET A 199 21.04 -12.68 42.49
C MET A 199 21.07 -13.15 43.96
N THR A 200 20.14 -12.67 44.78
CA THR A 200 19.84 -13.28 46.08
C THR A 200 19.09 -14.60 45.89
N GLN A 201 18.94 -15.40 46.95
CA GLN A 201 18.18 -16.65 46.86
C GLN A 201 16.73 -16.43 46.42
N GLU A 202 16.03 -15.47 47.02
CA GLU A 202 14.66 -15.11 46.68
C GLU A 202 14.53 -14.68 45.20
N GLN A 203 15.50 -13.90 44.70
CA GLN A 203 15.51 -13.47 43.31
C GLN A 203 15.73 -14.66 42.36
N ARG A 204 16.63 -15.60 42.70
CA ARG A 204 16.83 -16.83 41.93
C ARG A 204 15.58 -17.69 41.90
N ASP A 205 14.89 -17.85 43.04
CA ASP A 205 13.66 -18.65 43.12
C ASP A 205 12.58 -18.06 42.21
N ARG A 206 12.41 -16.73 42.22
CA ARG A 206 11.49 -16.03 41.30
C ARG A 206 11.89 -16.18 39.83
N TYR A 207 13.17 -16.03 39.52
CA TYR A 207 13.69 -16.18 38.17
C TYR A 207 13.45 -17.59 37.61
N ASN A 208 13.75 -18.62 38.40
CA ASN A 208 13.50 -20.01 38.03
C ASN A 208 12.02 -20.32 37.88
N HIS A 209 11.15 -19.71 38.70
CA HIS A 209 9.71 -19.83 38.54
C HIS A 209 9.24 -19.29 37.18
N ILE A 210 9.71 -18.09 36.79
CA ILE A 210 9.37 -17.49 35.49
C ILE A 210 9.82 -18.39 34.33
N ILE A 211 11.01 -18.98 34.40
CA ILE A 211 11.49 -19.93 33.39
C ILE A 211 10.58 -21.16 33.33
N SER A 212 10.16 -21.68 34.50
CA SER A 212 9.30 -22.87 34.56
C SER A 212 7.90 -22.63 33.98
N THR A 213 7.43 -21.39 33.93
CA THR A 213 6.13 -21.01 33.37
C THR A 213 6.22 -20.48 31.93
N ALA A 214 7.44 -20.32 31.40
CA ALA A 214 7.63 -19.78 30.06
C ALA A 214 7.04 -20.72 28.99
N PRO A 215 6.39 -20.17 27.94
CA PRO A 215 5.87 -20.98 26.85
C PRO A 215 7.00 -21.67 26.09
N THR A 216 6.70 -22.84 25.50
CA THR A 216 7.65 -23.59 24.66
C THR A 216 7.94 -22.88 23.34
N GLU A 217 6.96 -22.14 22.84
CA GLU A 217 7.05 -21.37 21.61
C GLU A 217 7.01 -19.88 21.92
N ARG A 218 7.74 -19.10 21.13
CA ARG A 218 7.75 -17.64 21.25
C ARG A 218 6.33 -17.11 21.02
N PRO A 219 5.80 -16.23 21.89
CA PRO A 219 4.48 -15.63 21.72
C PRO A 219 4.27 -15.04 20.33
N PRO A 220 3.07 -15.19 19.72
CA PRO A 220 2.83 -14.73 18.35
C PRO A 220 3.12 -13.24 18.17
N ARG A 221 3.76 -12.90 17.05
CA ARG A 221 4.07 -11.51 16.69
C ARG A 221 2.80 -10.70 16.55
N THR A 222 2.76 -9.51 17.17
CA THR A 222 1.65 -8.57 16.97
C THR A 222 1.73 -8.00 15.55
N CYS A 223 0.60 -7.85 14.86
CA CYS A 223 0.65 -7.38 13.47
C CYS A 223 1.09 -5.89 13.42
N PRO A 224 2.12 -5.52 12.64
CA PRO A 224 2.61 -4.14 12.54
C PRO A 224 1.59 -3.12 12.04
N CYS A 225 0.45 -3.57 11.50
CA CYS A 225 -0.66 -2.69 11.15
C CYS A 225 -1.38 -2.09 12.38
N TRP A 226 -1.04 -2.57 13.58
CA TRP A 226 -1.60 -2.14 14.86
C TRP A 226 -3.11 -2.32 14.97
N SER A 227 -3.67 -3.32 14.26
CA SER A 227 -5.09 -3.68 14.34
C SER A 227 -5.48 -4.29 15.69
N GLY A 228 -4.49 -4.71 16.50
CA GLY A 228 -4.69 -5.47 17.74
C GLY A 228 -4.75 -6.98 17.55
N LYS A 229 -4.66 -7.47 16.30
CA LYS A 229 -4.56 -8.90 15.98
C LYS A 229 -3.10 -9.36 15.91
N THR A 230 -2.88 -10.66 16.07
CA THR A 230 -1.59 -11.27 15.75
C THR A 230 -1.33 -11.21 14.24
N LEU A 231 -0.07 -11.35 13.84
CA LEU A 231 0.34 -11.36 12.43
C LEU A 231 -0.34 -12.51 11.67
N ALA A 232 -0.37 -13.70 12.27
CA ALA A 232 -1.00 -14.91 11.73
C ALA A 232 -2.51 -14.77 11.51
N GLU A 233 -3.19 -13.90 12.26
CA GLU A 233 -4.62 -13.64 12.12
C GLU A 233 -4.93 -12.42 11.22
N CYS A 234 -3.90 -11.79 10.65
CA CYS A 234 -4.02 -10.52 9.92
C CYS A 234 -3.29 -10.58 8.56
N HIS A 235 -2.15 -9.88 8.41
CA HIS A 235 -1.48 -9.72 7.12
C HIS A 235 -0.76 -10.99 6.63
N ALA A 236 -0.51 -11.97 7.51
CA ALA A 236 -0.02 -13.29 7.08
C ALA A 236 -1.15 -14.24 6.67
N LYS A 237 -2.41 -13.95 7.00
CA LYS A 237 -3.57 -14.78 6.64
C LYS A 237 -4.10 -14.50 5.24
N HIS A 238 -4.22 -13.22 4.91
CA HIS A 238 -4.80 -12.72 3.66
C HIS A 238 -4.38 -11.27 3.43
N ARG A 239 -4.37 -10.85 2.16
CA ARG A 239 -4.11 -9.46 1.77
C ARG A 239 -5.17 -8.52 2.37
N GLN A 240 -4.77 -7.30 2.72
CA GLN A 240 -5.65 -6.27 3.29
C GLN A 240 -5.68 -5.04 2.37
N PRO A 241 -6.79 -4.28 2.31
CA PRO A 241 -6.81 -3.05 1.54
C PRO A 241 -5.89 -1.99 2.16
N TYR A 242 -5.14 -1.29 1.31
CA TYR A 242 -4.29 -0.19 1.73
C TYR A 242 -5.10 0.94 2.39
N PRO A 243 -4.71 1.43 3.58
CA PRO A 243 -5.45 2.48 4.27
C PRO A 243 -5.57 3.76 3.43
N ALA A 244 -6.80 4.09 3.01
CA ALA A 244 -7.05 5.20 2.09
C ALA A 244 -6.62 6.58 2.63
N GLU A 245 -6.50 6.71 3.95
CA GLU A 245 -6.09 7.95 4.61
C GLU A 245 -4.56 8.11 4.69
N PHE A 246 -3.76 7.08 4.40
CA PHE A 246 -2.30 7.16 4.34
C PHE A 246 -1.83 7.85 3.06
N LEU A 247 -0.57 8.31 3.03
CA LEU A 247 0.02 8.90 1.84
C LEU A 247 -0.02 7.92 0.68
N CYS A 248 -0.33 8.45 -0.49
CA CYS A 248 -0.25 7.68 -1.71
C CYS A 248 1.21 7.40 -2.06
N LEU A 249 1.60 6.13 -2.13
CA LEU A 249 2.96 5.71 -2.51
C LEU A 249 3.35 6.02 -3.98
N CYS A 250 2.56 6.81 -4.72
CA CYS A 250 2.99 7.34 -6.02
C CYS A 250 3.85 8.61 -5.89
N GLY A 251 4.19 9.02 -4.65
CA GLY A 251 5.00 10.21 -4.40
C GLY A 251 4.27 11.54 -4.55
N SER A 252 2.96 11.56 -4.79
CA SER A 252 2.20 12.81 -4.99
C SER A 252 2.12 13.73 -3.76
N GLY A 253 2.44 13.20 -2.57
CA GLY A 253 2.24 13.87 -1.27
C GLY A 253 0.78 14.04 -0.84
N LYS A 254 -0.16 13.44 -1.59
CA LYS A 254 -1.60 13.39 -1.23
C LYS A 254 -1.92 12.03 -0.62
N THR A 255 -3.00 11.94 0.16
CA THR A 255 -3.50 10.65 0.65
C THR A 255 -3.96 9.77 -0.51
N PHE A 256 -3.92 8.43 -0.34
CA PHE A 256 -4.34 7.47 -1.36
C PHE A 256 -5.77 7.74 -1.85
N LYS A 257 -6.69 8.02 -0.91
CA LYS A 257 -8.09 8.45 -1.15
C LYS A 257 -8.22 9.67 -2.04
N ARG A 258 -7.28 10.61 -1.96
CA ARG A 258 -7.29 11.87 -2.73
C ARG A 258 -6.36 11.83 -3.95
N CYS A 259 -5.74 10.67 -4.21
CA CYS A 259 -4.78 10.51 -5.29
C CYS A 259 -5.08 9.32 -6.19
N CYS A 260 -4.56 8.13 -5.90
CA CYS A 260 -4.66 7.00 -6.82
C CYS A 260 -6.02 6.28 -6.73
N LEU A 261 -6.68 6.30 -5.57
CA LEU A 261 -7.97 5.64 -5.41
C LEU A 261 -9.07 6.18 -6.36
N PRO A 262 -9.25 7.52 -6.55
CA PRO A 262 -10.19 8.05 -7.55
C PRO A 262 -9.80 7.76 -9.01
N ARG A 263 -8.61 7.20 -9.24
CA ARG A 263 -8.07 6.83 -10.56
C ARG A 263 -8.23 5.34 -10.86
N ASN A 264 -9.14 4.68 -10.14
CA ASN A 264 -9.41 3.25 -10.26
C ASN A 264 -8.17 2.36 -10.01
N ARG A 265 -7.26 2.84 -9.16
CA ARG A 265 -6.16 2.03 -8.62
C ARG A 265 -6.59 1.46 -7.28
N SER A 266 -6.53 0.15 -7.16
CA SER A 266 -6.60 -0.52 -5.87
C SER A 266 -5.17 -0.73 -5.37
N ARG A 267 -5.02 -0.83 -4.06
CA ARG A 267 -3.76 -1.20 -3.44
C ARG A 267 -4.06 -2.12 -2.29
N GLU A 268 -3.31 -3.20 -2.24
CA GLU A 268 -3.39 -4.17 -1.17
C GLU A 268 -2.08 -4.26 -0.44
N GLU A 269 -2.15 -4.66 0.82
CA GLU A 269 -1.05 -4.84 1.74
C GLU A 269 -0.97 -6.30 2.13
N PHE A 270 0.24 -6.83 2.20
CA PHE A 270 0.51 -8.21 2.57
C PHE A 270 1.79 -8.30 3.40
N TRP A 271 1.90 -9.36 4.19
CA TRP A 271 3.12 -9.65 4.92
C TRP A 271 4.15 -10.26 3.96
N ASN A 272 5.31 -9.60 3.83
CA ASN A 272 6.48 -10.22 3.21
C ASN A 272 7.28 -10.91 4.32
N ALA A 273 7.37 -12.24 4.26
CA ALA A 273 8.05 -13.03 5.28
C ALA A 273 9.58 -12.96 5.17
N ASP A 274 10.12 -12.75 3.98
CA ASP A 274 11.56 -12.69 3.75
C ASP A 274 12.15 -11.35 4.23
N GLU A 275 11.41 -10.26 4.01
CA GLU A 275 11.79 -8.91 4.42
C GLU A 275 11.23 -8.52 5.81
N GLU A 276 10.36 -9.34 6.38
CA GLU A 276 9.71 -9.15 7.69
C GLU A 276 8.96 -7.80 7.88
N TRP A 277 8.24 -7.34 6.85
CA TRP A 277 7.36 -6.17 6.96
C TRP A 277 6.11 -6.22 6.07
N ILE A 278 5.18 -5.27 6.29
CA ILE A 278 3.95 -5.15 5.50
C ILE A 278 4.25 -4.38 4.22
N GLN A 279 4.39 -5.11 3.12
CA GLN A 279 4.52 -4.54 1.78
C GLN A 279 3.16 -4.21 1.18
N SER A 280 3.18 -3.43 0.11
CA SER A 280 1.98 -3.09 -0.63
C SER A 280 2.20 -3.18 -2.13
N GLU A 281 1.17 -3.58 -2.84
CA GLU A 281 1.19 -3.75 -4.28
C GLU A 281 0.01 -3.00 -4.90
N ASP A 282 0.31 -2.19 -5.93
CA ASP A 282 -0.73 -1.57 -6.74
C ASP A 282 -1.36 -2.61 -7.66
N THR A 283 -2.67 -2.71 -7.61
CA THR A 283 -3.44 -3.48 -8.58
C THR A 283 -4.32 -2.54 -9.39
N VAL A 284 -4.39 -2.77 -10.70
CA VAL A 284 -5.44 -2.14 -11.51
C VAL A 284 -6.56 -3.13 -11.68
N THR A 285 -7.74 -2.64 -11.35
CA THR A 285 -8.99 -3.33 -11.58
C THR A 285 -9.35 -3.17 -13.05
N ILE A 286 -9.13 -4.22 -13.83
CA ILE A 286 -9.53 -4.25 -15.23
C ILE A 286 -10.91 -4.90 -15.31
N PRO A 287 -11.98 -4.16 -15.66
CA PRO A 287 -13.29 -4.75 -15.88
C PRO A 287 -13.24 -5.63 -17.13
N LEU A 288 -13.07 -6.93 -16.93
CA LEU A 288 -13.27 -7.95 -17.95
C LEU A 288 -14.71 -8.45 -17.84
N HIS A 289 -15.46 -8.34 -18.94
CA HIS A 289 -16.75 -8.99 -19.04
C HIS A 289 -16.50 -10.45 -19.38
N VAL A 290 -16.35 -11.29 -18.36
CA VAL A 290 -16.21 -12.74 -18.52
C VAL A 290 -17.59 -13.32 -18.86
N PRO A 291 -17.80 -13.86 -20.08
CA PRO A 291 -19.07 -14.50 -20.42
C PRO A 291 -19.34 -15.68 -19.49
N GLU A 292 -20.60 -15.93 -19.14
CA GLU A 292 -21.00 -16.96 -18.17
C GLU A 292 -20.44 -18.35 -18.50
N ALA A 293 -20.41 -18.70 -19.79
CA ALA A 293 -19.83 -19.96 -20.30
C ALA A 293 -18.29 -20.08 -20.13
N ALA A 294 -17.59 -19.01 -19.75
CA ALA A 294 -16.15 -18.99 -19.51
C ALA A 294 -15.80 -18.77 -18.04
N ARG A 295 -16.81 -18.58 -17.18
CA ARG A 295 -16.65 -18.22 -15.76
C ARG A 295 -15.86 -19.29 -15.01
N GLU A 296 -16.20 -20.55 -15.21
CA GLU A 296 -15.59 -21.67 -14.49
C GLU A 296 -14.10 -21.85 -14.82
N ALA A 297 -13.73 -21.72 -16.10
CA ALA A 297 -12.32 -21.72 -16.51
C ALA A 297 -11.57 -20.49 -15.98
N PHE A 298 -12.19 -19.32 -16.00
CA PHE A 298 -11.61 -18.08 -15.48
C PHE A 298 -11.38 -18.14 -13.97
N ASP A 299 -12.37 -18.60 -13.19
CA ASP A 299 -12.28 -18.72 -11.73
C ASP A 299 -11.26 -19.80 -11.32
N SER A 300 -11.03 -20.82 -12.15
CA SER A 300 -9.98 -21.83 -11.94
C SER A 300 -8.55 -21.29 -12.11
N ILE A 301 -8.40 -20.23 -12.93
CA ILE A 301 -7.12 -19.57 -13.20
C ILE A 301 -6.91 -18.38 -12.25
N PHE A 302 -7.98 -17.68 -11.84
CA PHE A 302 -7.95 -16.51 -10.94
C PHE A 302 -8.80 -16.74 -9.68
N PRO A 303 -8.35 -17.62 -8.76
CA PRO A 303 -9.16 -18.14 -7.65
C PRO A 303 -9.49 -17.14 -6.52
N SER A 304 -8.97 -15.91 -6.55
CA SER A 304 -9.09 -14.92 -5.46
C SER A 304 -10.07 -13.76 -5.73
N GLY A 305 -10.79 -13.77 -6.86
CA GLY A 305 -11.76 -12.71 -7.20
C GLY A 305 -13.15 -12.93 -6.61
N GLU A 306 -13.79 -11.87 -6.09
CA GLU A 306 -15.24 -11.90 -5.83
C GLU A 306 -16.04 -12.20 -7.12
N PRO A 307 -17.23 -12.82 -7.05
CA PRO A 307 -18.01 -13.17 -8.22
C PRO A 307 -18.53 -11.91 -8.94
N GLY A 308 -17.77 -11.42 -9.93
CA GLY A 308 -18.19 -10.27 -10.73
C GLY A 308 -17.04 -9.34 -11.16
N SER A 309 -16.53 -9.58 -12.36
CA SER A 309 -16.09 -8.55 -13.32
C SER A 309 -14.89 -7.67 -12.97
N SER A 310 -13.79 -8.21 -12.44
CA SER A 310 -12.49 -7.50 -12.46
C SER A 310 -11.30 -8.45 -12.30
N ILE A 311 -10.29 -8.38 -13.17
CA ILE A 311 -8.95 -8.92 -12.83
C ILE A 311 -8.18 -7.85 -12.07
N HIS A 312 -7.58 -8.23 -10.95
CA HIS A 312 -6.56 -7.45 -10.26
C HIS A 312 -5.21 -7.83 -10.84
N VAL A 313 -4.68 -7.02 -11.76
CA VAL A 313 -3.34 -7.24 -12.31
C VAL A 313 -2.37 -6.31 -11.60
N PRO A 314 -1.17 -6.78 -11.18
CA PRO A 314 -0.12 -5.91 -10.67
C PRO A 314 0.13 -4.76 -11.66
N PHE A 315 0.17 -3.53 -11.17
CA PHE A 315 0.51 -2.37 -11.98
C PHE A 315 2.04 -2.29 -12.15
N ASN A 316 2.66 -3.29 -12.76
CA ASN A 316 4.07 -3.25 -13.14
C ASN A 316 4.24 -2.79 -14.61
N SER A 317 5.45 -2.38 -14.97
CA SER A 317 5.75 -1.87 -16.32
C SER A 317 5.65 -2.96 -17.41
N GLU A 318 5.74 -4.23 -17.02
CA GLU A 318 5.66 -5.40 -17.89
C GLU A 318 4.21 -5.65 -18.32
N VAL A 319 3.29 -5.74 -17.36
CA VAL A 319 1.84 -5.83 -17.55
C VAL A 319 1.36 -4.68 -18.43
N GLN A 320 1.85 -3.46 -18.20
CA GLN A 320 1.52 -2.32 -19.05
C GLN A 320 2.00 -2.51 -20.50
N LYS A 321 3.22 -3.04 -20.72
CA LYS A 321 3.72 -3.41 -22.05
C LYS A 321 2.94 -4.58 -22.65
N THR A 322 2.47 -5.53 -21.86
CA THR A 322 1.70 -6.69 -22.32
C THR A 322 0.28 -6.30 -22.71
N PHE A 323 -0.39 -5.43 -21.95
CA PHE A 323 -1.68 -4.83 -22.32
C PHE A 323 -1.57 -3.89 -23.54
N ASP A 324 -0.46 -3.13 -23.64
CA ASP A 324 -0.18 -2.29 -24.81
C ASP A 324 0.32 -3.09 -26.03
N ARG A 325 0.79 -4.34 -25.86
CA ARG A 325 1.17 -5.31 -26.93
C ARG A 325 0.20 -6.49 -27.02
N ILE A 326 -1.10 -6.26 -26.82
CA ILE A 326 -2.09 -7.33 -27.02
C ILE A 326 -2.18 -7.72 -28.49
N LEU A 327 -1.93 -6.80 -29.43
CA LEU A 327 -2.08 -7.06 -30.86
C LEU A 327 -0.80 -7.68 -31.43
N ASP A 328 -0.70 -9.00 -31.36
CA ASP A 328 0.21 -9.77 -32.22
C ASP A 328 -0.35 -9.83 -33.66
N GLU A 329 0.47 -10.30 -34.62
CA GLU A 329 0.02 -10.48 -36.02
C GLU A 329 -1.25 -11.34 -36.12
N ASP A 330 -1.45 -12.30 -35.21
CA ASP A 330 -2.61 -13.18 -35.19
C ASP A 330 -3.90 -12.42 -34.84
N LEU A 331 -3.90 -11.55 -33.81
CA LEU A 331 -5.05 -10.71 -33.50
C LEU A 331 -5.35 -9.71 -34.61
N LEU A 332 -4.31 -9.09 -35.20
CA LEU A 332 -4.48 -8.14 -36.30
C LEU A 332 -5.11 -8.79 -37.53
N SER A 333 -4.79 -10.06 -37.81
CA SER A 333 -5.39 -10.84 -38.91
C SER A 333 -6.89 -11.13 -38.71
N GLN A 334 -7.34 -11.29 -37.46
CA GLN A 334 -8.75 -11.53 -37.15
C GLN A 334 -9.62 -10.27 -37.31
N VAL A 335 -9.04 -9.08 -37.17
CA VAL A 335 -9.77 -7.81 -37.33
C VAL A 335 -10.46 -7.73 -38.69
N ASP A 336 -9.78 -8.13 -39.77
CA ASP A 336 -10.34 -8.06 -41.12
C ASP A 336 -11.57 -8.95 -41.30
N SER A 337 -11.53 -10.16 -40.74
CA SER A 337 -12.68 -11.09 -40.80
C SER A 337 -13.90 -10.52 -40.06
N VAL A 338 -13.69 -9.83 -38.95
CA VAL A 338 -14.77 -9.24 -38.15
C VAL A 338 -15.32 -7.96 -38.81
N VAL A 339 -14.47 -7.17 -39.48
CA VAL A 339 -14.87 -6.04 -40.31
C VAL A 339 -15.72 -6.51 -41.51
N GLN A 340 -15.31 -7.56 -42.21
CA GLN A 340 -16.08 -8.13 -43.33
C GLN A 340 -17.48 -8.60 -42.93
N ARG A 341 -17.66 -8.97 -41.66
CA ARG A 341 -18.97 -9.35 -41.08
C ARG A 341 -19.79 -8.16 -40.60
N ASN A 342 -19.33 -6.93 -40.83
CA ASN A 342 -19.94 -5.67 -40.36
C ASN A 342 -20.13 -5.60 -38.84
N LEU A 343 -19.23 -6.22 -38.07
CA LEU A 343 -19.31 -6.21 -36.60
C LEU A 343 -18.44 -5.11 -35.98
N ILE A 344 -17.38 -4.68 -36.66
CA ILE A 344 -16.49 -3.60 -36.23
C ILE A 344 -16.45 -2.54 -37.34
N ASP A 345 -16.51 -1.27 -36.96
CA ASP A 345 -16.41 -0.16 -37.90
C ASP A 345 -15.04 -0.14 -38.60
N PRO A 346 -14.99 -0.01 -39.95
CA PRO A 346 -13.74 0.01 -40.71
C PRO A 346 -12.76 1.12 -40.28
N ALA A 347 -13.24 2.30 -39.91
CA ALA A 347 -12.38 3.40 -39.47
C ALA A 347 -11.77 3.12 -38.09
N PHE A 348 -12.55 2.50 -37.19
CA PHE A 348 -12.05 2.03 -35.91
C PHE A 348 -11.00 0.92 -36.09
N ALA A 349 -11.26 -0.04 -36.97
CA ALA A 349 -10.33 -1.12 -37.28
C ALA A 349 -9.00 -0.60 -37.86
N TYR A 350 -9.08 0.37 -38.78
CA TYR A 350 -7.90 1.05 -39.32
C TYR A 350 -7.07 1.69 -38.20
N ALA A 351 -7.71 2.49 -37.34
CA ALA A 351 -7.01 3.15 -36.23
C ALA A 351 -6.37 2.14 -35.26
N VAL A 352 -7.08 1.07 -34.87
CA VAL A 352 -6.55 -0.01 -34.01
C VAL A 352 -5.30 -0.65 -34.62
N LYS A 353 -5.32 -0.96 -35.91
CA LYS A 353 -4.17 -1.54 -36.62
C LYS A 353 -2.99 -0.57 -36.67
N SER A 354 -3.25 0.72 -36.88
CA SER A 354 -2.21 1.75 -36.95
C SER A 354 -1.58 2.05 -35.61
N VAL A 355 -2.35 2.07 -34.52
CA VAL A 355 -1.82 2.35 -33.18
C VAL A 355 -1.18 1.13 -32.50
N GLY A 356 -1.54 -0.08 -32.90
CA GLY A 356 -0.98 -1.33 -32.33
C GLY A 356 -1.48 -1.66 -30.91
N TRP A 357 -2.52 -1.01 -30.42
CA TRP A 357 -3.16 -1.30 -29.13
C TRP A 357 -4.70 -1.23 -29.21
N VAL A 358 -5.38 -1.92 -28.29
CA VAL A 358 -6.85 -1.97 -28.25
C VAL A 358 -7.39 -0.94 -27.25
N PRO A 359 -8.18 0.04 -27.68
CA PRO A 359 -8.78 0.99 -26.76
C PRO A 359 -9.96 0.38 -26.00
N LYS A 360 -9.93 0.47 -24.67
CA LYS A 360 -11.04 0.05 -23.79
C LYS A 360 -11.35 1.14 -22.75
N PRO A 361 -12.62 1.47 -22.47
CA PRO A 361 -12.95 2.36 -21.36
C PRO A 361 -12.73 1.62 -20.03
N LEU A 362 -11.85 2.15 -19.17
CA LEU A 362 -11.40 1.48 -17.94
C LEU A 362 -12.03 2.04 -16.65
N GLY A 363 -13.16 2.76 -16.76
CA GLY A 363 -13.93 3.22 -15.59
C GLY A 363 -13.30 4.30 -14.73
N GLY A 364 -12.20 4.88 -15.22
CA GLY A 364 -11.49 5.96 -14.58
C GLY A 364 -10.17 6.23 -15.29
N PRO A 365 -9.45 7.30 -14.90
CA PRO A 365 -8.19 7.64 -15.51
C PRO A 365 -7.08 6.69 -15.05
N VAL A 366 -6.82 5.64 -15.83
CA VAL A 366 -5.72 4.68 -15.56
C VAL A 366 -4.34 5.32 -15.78
N TYR A 367 -4.26 6.23 -16.76
CA TYR A 367 -3.07 7.03 -17.06
C TYR A 367 -3.20 8.48 -16.56
N SER A 368 -2.10 9.21 -16.59
CA SER A 368 -2.14 10.66 -16.36
C SER A 368 -3.01 11.36 -17.42
N LYS A 369 -3.52 12.56 -17.08
CA LYS A 369 -4.35 13.35 -18.01
C LYS A 369 -3.66 13.55 -19.36
N THR A 370 -2.39 13.94 -19.35
CA THR A 370 -1.58 14.16 -20.56
C THR A 370 -1.41 12.89 -21.39
N GLN A 371 -1.14 11.75 -20.74
CA GLN A 371 -1.01 10.46 -21.45
C GLN A 371 -2.34 10.03 -22.08
N MET A 372 -3.45 10.17 -21.35
CA MET A 372 -4.78 9.88 -21.87
C MET A 372 -5.12 10.76 -23.08
N GLU A 373 -4.83 12.06 -23.00
CA GLU A 373 -5.05 13.02 -24.09
C GLU A 373 -4.20 12.67 -25.31
N PHE A 374 -2.91 12.39 -25.11
CA PHE A 374 -2.01 11.97 -26.19
C PHE A 374 -2.48 10.69 -26.89
N ARG A 375 -2.82 9.64 -26.13
CA ARG A 375 -3.25 8.35 -26.69
C ARG A 375 -4.55 8.45 -27.48
N ALA A 376 -5.55 9.15 -26.94
CA ALA A 376 -6.80 9.36 -27.64
C ALA A 376 -6.62 10.28 -28.86
N GLY A 377 -5.77 11.30 -28.76
CA GLY A 377 -5.38 12.15 -29.89
C GLY A 377 -4.79 11.33 -31.03
N LEU A 378 -3.73 10.57 -30.75
CA LEU A 378 -3.07 9.71 -31.73
C LEU A 378 -4.04 8.72 -32.40
N PHE A 379 -4.93 8.08 -31.63
CA PHE A 379 -5.94 7.20 -32.21
C PHE A 379 -6.90 7.95 -33.14
N ASN A 380 -7.39 9.11 -32.71
CA ASN A 380 -8.31 9.92 -33.50
C ASN A 380 -7.65 10.50 -34.76
N ASP A 381 -6.35 10.79 -34.72
CA ASP A 381 -5.58 11.24 -35.89
C ASP A 381 -5.57 10.16 -36.99
N PHE A 382 -5.46 8.88 -36.63
CA PHE A 382 -5.59 7.78 -37.60
C PHE A 382 -7.03 7.60 -38.11
N VAL A 383 -8.05 7.90 -37.31
CA VAL A 383 -9.43 7.95 -37.80
C VAL A 383 -9.59 9.09 -38.82
N ASP A 384 -8.99 10.25 -38.57
CA ASP A 384 -8.97 11.37 -39.52
C ASP A 384 -8.18 11.04 -40.80
N GLU A 385 -7.08 10.30 -40.69
CA GLU A 385 -6.34 9.77 -41.84
C GLU A 385 -7.20 8.84 -42.70
N TYR A 386 -7.92 7.89 -42.08
CA TYR A 386 -8.85 7.00 -42.78
C TYR A 386 -9.94 7.80 -43.53
N ILE A 387 -10.54 8.80 -42.88
CA ILE A 387 -11.53 9.68 -43.51
C ILE A 387 -10.92 10.42 -44.70
N GLY A 388 -9.67 10.89 -44.58
CA GLY A 388 -8.93 11.57 -45.63
C GLY A 388 -8.67 10.74 -46.88
N GLN A 389 -8.64 9.40 -46.79
CA GLN A 389 -8.49 8.51 -47.94
C GLN A 389 -9.71 8.51 -48.86
N GLY A 390 -10.90 8.89 -48.37
CA GLY A 390 -12.12 9.01 -49.18
C GLY A 390 -12.68 7.68 -49.74
N THR A 391 -12.21 6.55 -49.21
CA THR A 391 -12.68 5.20 -49.55
C THR A 391 -14.07 4.92 -48.97
N ASP A 392 -14.32 5.39 -47.74
CA ASP A 392 -15.63 5.39 -47.09
C ASP A 392 -16.51 6.53 -47.63
N LYS A 393 -17.75 6.21 -48.01
CA LYS A 393 -18.71 7.18 -48.57
C LYS A 393 -19.68 7.75 -47.54
N ARG A 394 -19.63 7.27 -46.29
CA ARG A 394 -20.46 7.82 -45.22
C ARG A 394 -20.08 9.28 -44.94
N PRO A 395 -21.01 10.12 -44.46
CA PRO A 395 -20.69 11.45 -43.99
C PRO A 395 -19.61 11.43 -42.91
N LYS A 396 -18.71 12.41 -42.91
CA LYS A 396 -17.60 12.52 -41.94
C LYS A 396 -18.08 12.34 -40.49
N LEU A 397 -19.16 13.03 -40.11
CA LEU A 397 -19.69 12.98 -38.74
C LEU A 397 -20.18 11.57 -38.34
N GLU A 398 -20.66 10.77 -39.29
CA GLU A 398 -21.10 9.41 -39.03
C GLU A 398 -19.91 8.50 -38.69
N ILE A 399 -18.83 8.61 -39.47
CA ILE A 399 -17.58 7.88 -39.23
C ILE A 399 -16.96 8.30 -37.89
N GLU A 400 -16.92 9.60 -37.62
CA GLU A 400 -16.40 10.14 -36.37
C GLU A 400 -17.19 9.65 -35.15
N ARG A 401 -18.52 9.60 -35.23
CA ARG A 401 -19.40 9.05 -34.17
C ARG A 401 -19.15 7.56 -33.93
N ALA A 402 -18.82 6.80 -34.98
CA ALA A 402 -18.60 5.36 -34.89
C ALA A 402 -17.21 4.98 -34.37
N ALA A 403 -16.19 5.82 -34.60
CA ALA A 403 -14.80 5.44 -34.38
C ALA A 403 -14.01 6.34 -33.39
N LYS A 404 -14.32 7.64 -33.26
CA LYS A 404 -13.50 8.54 -32.43
C LYS A 404 -13.77 8.35 -30.93
N MET A 405 -12.70 8.51 -30.16
CA MET A 405 -12.70 8.30 -28.72
C MET A 405 -12.24 9.54 -27.95
N ARG A 406 -12.65 9.61 -26.70
CA ARG A 406 -12.16 10.64 -25.76
C ARG A 406 -10.98 10.09 -24.93
N PRO A 407 -10.27 10.94 -24.14
CA PRO A 407 -9.09 10.53 -23.37
C PRO A 407 -9.28 9.30 -22.46
N SER A 408 -10.48 9.07 -21.95
CA SER A 408 -10.86 7.90 -21.15
C SER A 408 -11.19 6.66 -21.98
N CYS A 409 -10.91 6.66 -23.28
CA CYS A 409 -11.25 5.62 -24.25
C CYS A 409 -12.75 5.30 -24.39
N GLY A 410 -13.65 6.16 -23.86
CA GLY A 410 -15.08 6.13 -24.18
C GLY A 410 -15.37 6.79 -25.54
N ALA A 411 -16.62 6.76 -25.98
CA ALA A 411 -17.04 7.45 -27.21
C ALA A 411 -16.76 8.97 -27.14
N LEU A 412 -16.18 9.54 -28.21
CA LEU A 412 -15.99 10.99 -28.30
C LEU A 412 -17.33 11.72 -28.40
N TYR A 413 -18.23 11.19 -29.22
CA TYR A 413 -19.60 11.66 -29.40
C TYR A 413 -20.57 10.81 -28.58
N LYS A 414 -21.03 11.35 -27.45
CA LYS A 414 -21.75 10.60 -26.42
C LYS A 414 -23.20 10.37 -26.83
N VAL A 415 -23.74 9.23 -26.45
CA VAL A 415 -25.17 8.90 -26.56
C VAL A 415 -25.82 9.16 -25.22
N CYS A 416 -27.08 9.60 -25.22
CA CYS A 416 -27.85 9.78 -24.00
C CYS A 416 -28.12 8.41 -23.40
N GLU A 417 -27.71 8.17 -22.15
CA GLU A 417 -27.87 6.85 -21.52
C GLU A 417 -29.27 6.64 -20.91
N ALA A 418 -30.20 7.56 -21.09
CA ALA A 418 -31.58 7.37 -20.68
C ALA A 418 -32.31 6.42 -21.64
N LYS A 419 -32.93 5.36 -21.09
CA LYS A 419 -33.59 4.27 -21.85
C LYS A 419 -34.56 4.66 -22.97
N GLN A 420 -35.06 5.89 -22.98
CA GLN A 420 -36.07 6.38 -23.94
C GLN A 420 -35.52 7.56 -24.79
N CYS A 421 -34.19 7.66 -24.93
CA CYS A 421 -33.56 8.74 -25.65
C CYS A 421 -32.40 8.22 -26.49
N ASP A 422 -32.49 8.39 -27.80
CA ASP A 422 -31.45 7.97 -28.75
C ASP A 422 -30.60 9.16 -29.25
N LEU A 423 -30.64 10.29 -28.53
CA LEU A 423 -29.89 11.48 -28.93
C LEU A 423 -28.38 11.23 -28.77
N GLN A 424 -27.61 11.63 -29.78
CA GLN A 424 -26.15 11.55 -29.78
C GLN A 424 -25.54 12.92 -30.09
N GLU A 425 -24.46 13.29 -29.41
CA GLU A 425 -23.75 14.55 -29.63
C GLU A 425 -23.19 14.72 -31.06
N GLY A 426 -22.84 15.95 -31.43
CA GLY A 426 -22.23 16.32 -32.71
C GLY A 426 -23.20 17.01 -33.68
N GLY A 427 -22.65 17.72 -34.66
CA GLY A 427 -23.44 18.60 -35.52
C GLY A 427 -24.04 19.76 -34.72
N ASP A 428 -25.35 19.99 -34.86
CA ASP A 428 -26.08 21.07 -34.15
C ASP A 428 -26.50 20.70 -32.70
N ILE A 429 -26.11 19.51 -32.22
CA ILE A 429 -26.48 19.01 -30.90
C ILE A 429 -25.44 19.45 -29.85
N ALA A 430 -25.90 20.18 -28.84
CA ALA A 430 -25.05 20.66 -27.76
C ALA A 430 -24.41 19.52 -26.92
N PRO A 431 -23.24 19.75 -26.30
CA PRO A 431 -22.62 18.78 -25.41
C PRO A 431 -23.54 18.38 -24.24
N PHE A 432 -23.59 17.08 -23.96
CA PHE A 432 -24.38 16.46 -22.93
C PHE A 432 -23.81 16.74 -21.55
N LYS A 433 -24.70 16.69 -20.57
CA LYS A 433 -24.37 16.82 -19.15
C LYS A 433 -23.89 15.46 -18.63
N ARG A 434 -22.99 15.50 -17.66
CA ARG A 434 -22.51 14.29 -16.96
C ARG A 434 -23.13 14.17 -15.57
N CYS A 435 -23.30 12.95 -15.10
CA CYS A 435 -23.73 12.70 -13.73
C CYS A 435 -22.75 13.36 -12.72
N GLY A 436 -23.27 14.15 -11.78
CA GLY A 436 -22.43 14.88 -10.81
C GLY A 436 -21.64 13.98 -9.84
N LYS A 437 -22.14 12.76 -9.58
CA LYS A 437 -21.51 11.80 -8.66
C LYS A 437 -20.40 10.99 -9.34
N CYS A 438 -20.74 10.15 -10.33
CA CYS A 438 -19.76 9.27 -10.99
C CYS A 438 -18.96 9.97 -12.09
N ARG A 439 -19.54 10.98 -12.77
CA ARG A 439 -18.95 11.69 -13.92
C ARG A 439 -18.65 10.81 -15.16
N LEU A 440 -19.11 9.55 -15.16
CA LEU A 440 -18.89 8.57 -16.24
C LEU A 440 -20.10 8.41 -17.18
N THR A 441 -21.30 8.77 -16.72
CA THR A 441 -22.57 8.64 -17.46
C THR A 441 -23.06 9.98 -17.99
N PHE A 442 -23.59 10.01 -19.21
CA PHE A 442 -23.98 11.22 -19.95
C PHE A 442 -25.47 11.27 -20.31
N TYR A 443 -26.04 12.48 -20.23
CA TYR A 443 -27.45 12.75 -20.53
C TYR A 443 -27.59 14.06 -21.30
N CYS A 444 -28.43 14.07 -22.33
CA CYS A 444 -28.71 15.29 -23.09
C CYS A 444 -29.39 16.39 -22.25
N SER A 445 -30.09 16.01 -21.18
CA SER A 445 -30.79 16.94 -20.29
C SER A 445 -30.83 16.43 -18.85
N SER A 446 -31.14 17.33 -17.91
CA SER A 446 -31.40 16.96 -16.51
C SER A 446 -32.63 16.07 -16.36
N ASP A 447 -33.58 16.15 -17.29
CA ASP A 447 -34.82 15.36 -17.22
C ASP A 447 -34.57 13.91 -17.64
N CYS A 448 -33.71 13.69 -18.66
CA CYS A 448 -33.21 12.35 -18.99
C CYS A 448 -32.45 11.72 -17.82
N GLN A 449 -31.61 12.48 -17.11
CA GLN A 449 -30.94 11.99 -15.90
C GLN A 449 -31.94 11.57 -14.80
N LYS A 450 -32.97 12.39 -14.54
CA LYS A 450 -34.00 12.08 -13.54
C LYS A 450 -34.81 10.84 -13.92
N ALA A 451 -35.18 10.71 -15.19
CA ALA A 451 -35.93 9.57 -15.71
C ALA A 451 -35.13 8.26 -15.55
N ASP A 452 -33.83 8.29 -15.80
CA ASP A 452 -32.96 7.12 -15.68
C ASP A 452 -32.49 6.82 -14.25
N TRP A 453 -32.61 7.78 -13.32
CA TRP A 453 -32.04 7.69 -11.97
C TRP A 453 -32.39 6.40 -11.21
N LYS A 454 -33.61 5.86 -11.39
CA LYS A 454 -34.04 4.60 -10.75
C LYS A 454 -33.14 3.41 -11.11
N HIS A 455 -32.55 3.42 -12.31
CA HIS A 455 -31.62 2.41 -12.79
C HIS A 455 -30.18 2.81 -12.48
N HIS A 456 -29.76 4.01 -12.90
CA HIS A 456 -28.37 4.46 -12.74
C HIS A 456 -27.90 4.47 -11.29
N LYS A 457 -28.77 4.83 -10.32
CA LYS A 457 -28.38 4.88 -8.90
C LYS A 457 -27.82 3.55 -8.36
N LYS A 458 -28.16 2.42 -8.98
CA LYS A 458 -27.69 1.08 -8.58
C LYS A 458 -26.21 0.86 -8.92
N ILE A 459 -25.72 1.51 -9.98
CA ILE A 459 -24.34 1.37 -10.48
C ILE A 459 -23.52 2.65 -10.31
N CYS A 460 -24.13 3.75 -9.86
CA CYS A 460 -23.49 5.06 -9.81
C CYS A 460 -22.38 5.12 -8.74
N GLY A 461 -21.13 5.12 -9.21
CA GLY A 461 -19.92 5.13 -8.39
C GLY A 461 -19.53 3.75 -7.84
N SER A 462 -20.05 2.66 -8.42
CA SER A 462 -19.61 1.31 -8.08
C SER A 462 -18.22 1.02 -8.64
N HIS A 463 -17.50 0.12 -7.98
CA HIS A 463 -16.24 -0.43 -8.49
C HIS A 463 -16.52 -1.11 -9.85
N GLY A 464 -15.70 -0.82 -10.87
CA GLY A 464 -15.89 -1.34 -12.23
C GLY A 464 -16.90 -0.61 -13.12
N GLN A 465 -17.53 0.49 -12.67
CA GLN A 465 -18.36 1.31 -13.56
C GLN A 465 -17.49 1.91 -14.68
N VAL A 466 -17.87 1.69 -15.94
CA VAL A 466 -17.17 2.26 -17.11
C VAL A 466 -18.01 3.30 -17.85
N GLU A 467 -17.36 4.13 -18.66
CA GLU A 467 -18.05 4.96 -19.66
C GLU A 467 -18.60 4.06 -20.77
N LEU A 468 -19.66 4.50 -21.45
CA LEU A 468 -20.23 3.77 -22.56
C LEU A 468 -19.18 3.57 -23.68
N PRO A 469 -18.79 2.31 -24.00
CA PRO A 469 -17.87 2.02 -25.10
C PRO A 469 -18.55 2.20 -26.46
N LEU A 470 -17.74 2.49 -27.49
CA LEU A 470 -18.18 2.40 -28.88
C LEU A 470 -18.66 0.98 -29.22
N PRO A 471 -19.62 0.81 -30.15
CA PRO A 471 -20.05 -0.51 -30.61
C PRO A 471 -18.87 -1.38 -31.09
N SER A 472 -17.92 -0.78 -31.80
CA SER A 472 -16.70 -1.45 -32.26
C SER A 472 -15.82 -1.96 -31.12
N GLN A 473 -15.72 -1.23 -29.99
CA GLN A 473 -14.97 -1.69 -28.81
C GLN A 473 -15.65 -2.91 -28.18
N GLN A 474 -16.99 -2.91 -28.09
CA GLN A 474 -17.76 -4.04 -27.56
C GLN A 474 -17.64 -5.27 -28.47
N ALA A 475 -17.71 -5.07 -29.79
CA ALA A 475 -17.57 -6.13 -30.77
C ALA A 475 -16.15 -6.71 -30.78
N PHE A 476 -15.12 -5.86 -30.71
CA PHE A 476 -13.73 -6.30 -30.59
C PHE A 476 -13.53 -7.20 -29.36
N GLU A 477 -14.00 -6.76 -28.20
CA GLU A 477 -13.93 -7.56 -26.97
C GLU A 477 -14.62 -8.93 -27.15
N ARG A 478 -15.83 -8.93 -27.70
CA ARG A 478 -16.66 -10.13 -27.82
C ARG A 478 -16.13 -11.14 -28.83
N TYR A 479 -15.67 -10.67 -29.99
CA TYR A 479 -15.39 -11.52 -31.16
C TYR A 479 -13.91 -11.77 -31.40
N ILE A 480 -13.00 -10.99 -30.79
CA ILE A 480 -11.56 -11.12 -30.97
C ILE A 480 -10.88 -11.44 -29.64
N MET A 481 -11.03 -10.55 -28.63
CA MET A 481 -10.33 -10.73 -27.34
C MET A 481 -10.80 -11.96 -26.56
N ASN A 482 -12.12 -12.11 -26.37
CA ASN A 482 -12.67 -13.21 -25.58
C ASN A 482 -12.32 -14.60 -26.16
N PRO A 483 -12.37 -14.83 -27.48
CA PRO A 483 -11.87 -16.06 -28.08
C PRO A 483 -10.35 -16.24 -27.93
N TYR A 484 -9.56 -15.18 -28.11
CA TYR A 484 -8.11 -15.25 -27.99
C TYR A 484 -7.67 -15.66 -26.58
N LEU A 485 -8.26 -15.07 -25.55
CA LEU A 485 -7.98 -15.40 -24.15
C LEU A 485 -8.32 -16.86 -23.79
N LYS A 486 -9.20 -17.52 -24.55
CA LYS A 486 -9.53 -18.95 -24.39
C LYS A 486 -8.61 -19.89 -25.17
N SER A 487 -7.74 -19.35 -26.02
CA SER A 487 -6.80 -20.14 -26.81
C SER A 487 -5.58 -20.53 -25.98
N ALA A 488 -4.89 -21.60 -26.37
CA ALA A 488 -3.64 -22.02 -25.72
C ALA A 488 -2.56 -20.91 -25.71
N LYS A 489 -2.58 -20.02 -26.70
CA LYS A 489 -1.68 -18.86 -26.78
C LYS A 489 -2.08 -17.76 -25.78
N GLY A 490 -3.39 -17.52 -25.64
CA GLY A 490 -3.94 -16.64 -24.61
C GLY A 490 -3.67 -17.14 -23.20
N SER A 491 -3.83 -18.45 -22.94
CA SER A 491 -3.47 -19.06 -21.65
C SER A 491 -2.00 -18.87 -21.31
N LYS A 492 -1.08 -19.12 -22.26
CA LYS A 492 0.36 -18.87 -22.07
C LYS A 492 0.70 -17.39 -21.83
N MET A 493 0.00 -16.46 -22.49
CA MET A 493 0.17 -15.02 -22.23
C MET A 493 -0.25 -14.67 -20.80
N MET A 494 -1.35 -15.24 -20.30
CA MET A 494 -1.80 -15.04 -18.92
C MET A 494 -0.85 -15.70 -17.91
N GLU A 495 -0.31 -16.89 -18.20
CA GLU A 495 0.72 -17.55 -17.37
C GLU A 495 2.03 -16.73 -17.31
N SER A 496 2.44 -16.10 -18.42
CA SER A 496 3.61 -15.21 -18.45
C SER A 496 3.41 -13.88 -17.71
N LEU A 497 2.17 -13.55 -17.31
CA LEU A 497 1.86 -12.40 -16.45
C LEU A 497 1.92 -12.76 -14.96
N GLU A 498 2.15 -14.03 -14.61
CA GLU A 498 2.20 -14.50 -13.21
C GLU A 498 3.57 -14.36 -12.54
N TRP A 499 4.64 -14.02 -13.28
CA TRP A 499 6.00 -13.95 -12.72
C TRP A 499 6.84 -12.86 -13.39
N ASP A 500 7.04 -11.76 -12.65
CA ASP A 500 8.32 -11.04 -12.44
C ASP A 500 8.13 -9.92 -11.40
#